data_AF-A0A537UJE4-F1
#
_entry.id   AF-A0A537UJE4-F1
#
_cell.length_a   1.000
_cell.length_b   1.000
_cell.length_c   1.000
_cell.angle_alpha   90.00
_cell.angle_beta   90.00
_cell.angle_gamma   90.00
#
_symmetry.space_group_name_H-M   'P 1'
#
loop_
_entity.id
_entity.type
_entity.pdbx_description
1 polymer ?
#
loop_
_entity_poly.entity_id
_entity_poly.type
_entity_poly.pdbx_seq_one_letter_code
_entity_poly.pdbx_strand_id
1 'polypeptide(L)'
;MAHAAFACRCPRCGEGRLFTGLLTVRPSCPACGLDLSAQDAGDGPAVFVILFLGLIVVGLAAIVEIKFAPPVWLHLLLWTPLILGGAIL
;
A
#
# COMPACT_ATOMS: atom_id res chain seq x y z
N MET A 1 -21.33 2.20 0.64
CA MET A 1 -20.18 2.90 1.27
C MET A 1 -18.87 2.76 0.48
N ALA A 2 -18.63 1.70 -0.30
CA ALA A 2 -17.41 1.53 -1.12
C ALA A 2 -17.11 2.69 -2.10
N HIS A 3 -18.14 3.33 -2.67
CA HIS A 3 -17.95 4.44 -3.62
C HIS A 3 -17.28 5.69 -3.01
N ALA A 4 -17.44 5.93 -1.71
CA ALA A 4 -16.84 7.10 -1.06
C ALA A 4 -15.30 6.99 -1.02
N ALA A 5 -14.76 5.78 -0.87
CA ALA A 5 -13.31 5.55 -0.85
C ALA A 5 -12.67 5.87 -2.21
N PHE A 6 -13.21 5.31 -3.30
CA PHE A 6 -12.71 5.58 -4.65
C PHE A 6 -12.87 7.04 -5.09
N ALA A 7 -13.90 7.72 -4.58
CA ALA A 7 -14.13 9.14 -4.86
C ALA A 7 -13.36 10.08 -3.91
N CYS A 8 -12.55 9.54 -2.98
CA CYS A 8 -11.85 10.29 -1.93
C CYS A 8 -12.78 11.23 -1.15
N ARG A 9 -13.96 10.72 -0.77
CA ARG A 9 -14.98 11.47 -0.02
C ARG A 9 -15.17 10.90 1.39
N CYS A 10 -15.77 11.73 2.23
CA CYS A 10 -16.08 11.40 3.61
C CYS A 10 -16.84 10.07 3.70
N PRO A 11 -16.37 9.11 4.50
CA PRO A 11 -17.00 7.79 4.60
C PRO A 11 -18.39 7.84 5.26
N ARG A 12 -18.67 8.89 6.04
CA ARG A 12 -19.97 9.09 6.70
C ARG A 12 -21.01 9.74 5.80
N CYS A 13 -20.71 10.89 5.19
CA CYS A 13 -21.70 11.64 4.40
C CYS A 13 -21.54 11.49 2.88
N GLY A 14 -20.40 11.01 2.38
CA GLY A 14 -20.17 10.83 0.96
C GLY A 14 -19.99 12.12 0.15
N GLU A 15 -20.01 13.31 0.78
CA GLU A 15 -19.96 14.59 0.08
C GLU A 15 -18.63 15.34 0.27
N GLY A 16 -18.17 15.47 1.51
CA GLY A 16 -16.95 16.23 1.82
C GLY A 16 -15.70 15.56 1.25
N ARG A 17 -14.77 16.33 0.68
CA ARG A 17 -13.45 15.82 0.24
C ARG A 17 -12.64 15.31 1.44
N LEU A 18 -11.94 14.20 1.28
CA LEU A 18 -11.12 13.59 2.34
C LEU A 18 -9.76 14.28 2.50
N PHE A 19 -9.14 14.69 1.39
CA PHE A 19 -7.79 15.27 1.38
C PHE A 19 -7.81 16.79 1.17
N THR A 20 -6.80 17.49 1.70
CA THR A 20 -6.52 18.91 1.40
C THR A 20 -5.48 19.08 0.29
N GLY A 21 -4.66 18.06 0.06
CA GLY A 21 -3.62 18.02 -0.98
C GLY A 21 -3.51 16.62 -1.58
N LEU A 22 -2.28 16.18 -1.86
CA LEU A 22 -2.05 14.86 -2.44
C LEU A 22 -2.21 13.73 -1.39
N LEU A 23 -1.54 13.87 -0.25
CA LEU A 23 -1.50 12.84 0.81
C LEU A 23 -2.04 13.31 2.16
N THR A 24 -2.28 14.62 2.32
CA THR A 24 -2.71 15.20 3.60
C THR A 24 -4.21 15.00 3.81
N VAL A 25 -4.57 14.21 4.83
CA VAL A 25 -5.96 13.99 5.24
C VAL A 25 -6.48 15.23 5.97
N ARG A 26 -7.72 15.62 5.72
CA ARG A 26 -8.37 16.71 6.47
C ARG A 26 -8.57 16.28 7.92
N PRO A 27 -8.36 17.15 8.92
CA PRO A 27 -8.66 16.82 10.32
C PRO A 27 -10.16 16.66 10.56
N SER A 28 -11.02 17.30 9.76
CA SER A 28 -12.47 17.11 9.85
C SER A 28 -13.18 17.23 8.49
N CYS A 29 -14.32 16.56 8.37
CA CYS A 29 -15.16 16.67 7.18
C CYS A 29 -15.86 18.05 7.12
N PRO A 30 -15.76 18.79 6.00
CA PRO A 30 -16.38 20.12 5.88
C PRO A 30 -17.91 20.10 5.77
N ALA A 31 -18.51 18.95 5.48
CA ALA A 31 -19.96 18.82 5.29
C ALA A 31 -20.68 18.32 6.55
N CYS A 32 -20.10 17.33 7.25
CA CYS A 32 -20.75 16.68 8.40
C CYS A 32 -19.96 16.76 9.71
N GLY A 33 -18.79 17.40 9.72
CA GLY A 33 -17.99 17.59 10.93
C GLY A 33 -17.33 16.32 11.51
N LEU A 34 -17.31 15.20 10.77
CA LEU A 34 -16.63 13.98 11.20
C LEU A 34 -15.14 14.26 11.45
N ASP A 35 -14.65 13.95 12.65
CA ASP A 35 -13.23 13.98 12.98
C ASP A 35 -12.49 12.88 12.22
N LEU A 36 -11.47 13.29 11.48
CA LEU A 36 -10.63 12.49 10.60
C LEU A 36 -9.15 12.59 11.00
N SER A 37 -8.83 13.34 12.06
CA SER A 37 -7.46 13.58 12.53
C SER A 37 -6.72 12.28 12.90
N ALA A 38 -7.44 11.28 13.42
CA ALA A 38 -6.89 9.97 13.76
C ALA A 38 -6.51 9.09 12.54
N GLN A 39 -6.92 9.48 11.33
CA GLN A 39 -6.68 8.69 10.12
C GLN A 39 -5.36 9.03 9.41
N ASP A 40 -4.64 10.06 9.87
CA ASP A 40 -3.30 10.41 9.40
C ASP A 40 -2.24 9.78 10.33
N ALA A 41 -2.26 8.45 10.43
CA ALA A 41 -1.40 7.70 11.35
C ALA A 41 0.05 7.57 10.85
N GLY A 42 0.32 7.90 9.58
CA GLY A 42 1.60 7.68 8.92
C GLY A 42 1.91 6.19 8.73
N ASP A 43 2.31 5.80 7.51
CA ASP A 43 2.61 4.41 7.15
C ASP A 43 3.97 3.90 7.69
N GLY A 44 4.45 4.45 8.82
CA GLY A 44 5.80 4.22 9.34
C GLY A 44 6.23 2.75 9.35
N PRO A 45 5.47 1.84 9.99
CA PRO A 45 5.77 0.40 9.99
C PRO A 45 5.75 -0.22 8.59
N ALA A 46 4.82 0.18 7.72
CA ALA A 46 4.67 -0.39 6.38
C ALA A 46 5.89 -0.10 5.50
N VAL A 47 6.47 1.11 5.59
CA VAL A 47 7.70 1.46 4.85
C VAL A 47 8.85 0.52 5.21
N PHE A 48 9.05 0.21 6.49
CA PHE A 48 10.11 -0.71 6.93
C PHE A 48 9.88 -2.12 6.41
N VAL A 49 8.63 -2.62 6.47
CA VAL A 49 8.28 -3.96 5.96
C VAL A 49 8.53 -4.04 4.45
N ILE A 50 8.10 -3.04 3.67
CA ILE A 50 8.28 -3.02 2.21
C ILE A 50 9.77 -3.03 1.83
N LEU A 51 10.58 -2.19 2.48
CA LEU A 51 12.01 -2.11 2.19
C LEU A 51 12.76 -3.40 2.57
N PHE A 52 12.43 -3.98 3.73
CA PHE A 52 13.06 -5.21 4.19
C PHE A 52 12.68 -6.40 3.31
N LEU A 53 11.39 -6.58 3.04
CA LEU A 53 10.90 -7.63 2.15
C LEU A 53 11.47 -7.47 0.74
N GLY A 54 11.47 -6.25 0.22
CA GLY A 54 12.03 -5.93 -1.09
C GLY A 54 13.52 -6.27 -1.19
N LEU A 55 14.33 -5.93 -0.18
CA LEU A 55 15.75 -6.27 -0.14
C LEU A 55 15.97 -7.79 -0.23
N ILE A 56 15.22 -8.56 0.55
CA ILE A 56 15.32 -10.02 0.58
C ILE A 56 14.93 -10.60 -0.78
N VAL A 57 13.74 -10.23 -1.30
CA VAL A 57 13.21 -10.80 -2.55
C VAL A 57 14.11 -10.46 -3.73
N VAL A 58 14.54 -9.20 -3.86
CA VAL A 58 15.43 -8.78 -4.95
C VAL A 58 16.80 -9.45 -4.84
N GLY A 59 17.36 -9.55 -3.63
CA GLY A 59 18.63 -10.24 -3.41
C GLY A 59 18.56 -11.72 -3.82
N LEU A 60 17.50 -12.41 -3.44
CA LEU A 60 17.27 -13.80 -3.82
C LEU A 60 17.02 -13.95 -5.33
N ALA A 61 16.25 -13.06 -5.94
CA ALA A 61 15.99 -13.05 -7.37
C ALA A 61 17.28 -12.85 -8.18
N ALA A 62 18.15 -11.93 -7.75
CA ALA A 62 19.44 -11.71 -8.37
C ALA A 62 20.35 -12.95 -8.25
N ILE A 63 20.39 -13.61 -7.08
CA ILE A 63 21.16 -14.85 -6.90
C ILE A 63 20.66 -15.95 -7.83
N VAL A 64 19.34 -16.10 -7.97
CA VAL A 64 18.73 -17.11 -8.84
C VAL A 64 19.04 -16.82 -10.31
N GLU A 65 18.92 -15.57 -10.74
CA GLU A 65 19.24 -15.14 -12.10
C GLU A 65 20.71 -15.42 -12.43
N ILE A 66 21.63 -14.98 -11.56
CA ILE A 66 23.08 -15.13 -11.78
C ILE A 66 23.50 -16.61 -11.83
N LYS A 67 22.89 -17.46 -11.00
CA LYS A 67 23.29 -18.87 -10.90
C LYS A 67 22.61 -19.78 -11.92
N PHE A 68 21.36 -19.50 -12.28
CA PHE A 68 20.53 -20.44 -13.01
C PHE A 68 19.96 -19.87 -14.32
N ALA A 69 20.01 -18.53 -14.51
CA ALA A 69 19.45 -17.81 -15.66
C ALA A 69 18.11 -18.40 -16.16
N PRO A 70 17.13 -18.61 -15.27
CA PRO A 70 15.93 -19.33 -15.66
C PRO A 70 15.02 -18.45 -16.52
N PRO A 71 14.12 -19.04 -17.29
CA PRO A 71 13.19 -18.27 -18.10
C PRO A 71 12.28 -17.37 -17.23
N VAL A 72 11.93 -16.19 -17.75
CA VAL A 72 11.19 -15.14 -17.01
C VAL A 72 9.87 -15.63 -16.40
N TRP A 73 9.18 -16.58 -17.04
CA TRP A 73 7.93 -17.12 -16.48
C TRP A 73 8.16 -17.83 -15.14
N LEU A 74 9.33 -18.45 -14.92
CA LEU A 74 9.67 -19.10 -13.67
C LEU A 74 9.92 -18.07 -12.57
N HIS A 75 10.52 -16.92 -12.91
CA HIS A 75 10.62 -15.78 -11.99
C HIS A 75 9.23 -15.31 -11.56
N LEU A 76 8.29 -15.12 -12.49
CA LEU A 76 6.93 -14.72 -12.14
C LEU A 76 6.25 -15.74 -11.22
N LEU A 77 6.36 -17.02 -11.56
CA LEU A 77 5.71 -18.09 -10.79
C LEU A 77 6.32 -18.26 -9.39
N LEU A 78 7.61 -17.98 -9.21
CA LEU A 78 8.30 -18.09 -7.92
C LEU A 78 8.13 -16.83 -7.05
N TRP A 79 8.43 -15.65 -7.60
CA TRP A 79 8.50 -14.42 -6.81
C TRP A 79 7.14 -13.81 -6.52
N THR A 80 6.16 -13.93 -7.43
CA THR A 80 4.82 -13.38 -7.20
C THR A 80 4.11 -13.97 -5.98
N PRO A 81 4.01 -15.31 -5.80
CA PRO A 81 3.38 -15.86 -4.60
C PRO A 81 4.20 -15.58 -3.34
N LEU A 82 5.53 -15.53 -3.43
CA LEU A 82 6.39 -15.19 -2.29
C LEU A 82 6.14 -13.76 -1.81
N ILE A 83 6.10 -12.79 -2.73
CA ILE A 83 5.81 -11.39 -2.42
C ILE A 83 4.41 -11.25 -1.86
N LEU A 84 3.40 -11.89 -2.47
CA LEU A 84 2.03 -11.83 -1.98
C LEU A 84 1.91 -12.43 -0.56
N GLY A 85 2.50 -13.60 -0.33
CA GLY A 85 2.52 -14.22 0.99
C GLY A 85 3.23 -13.35 2.03
N GLY A 86 4.38 -12.76 1.67
CA GLY A 86 5.14 -11.87 2.55
C GLY A 86 4.49 -10.50 2.79
N ALA A 87 3.63 -10.02 1.89
CA ALA A 87 2.93 -8.75 2.05
C ALA A 87 1.61 -8.88 2.84
N ILE A 88 1.04 -10.09 2.90
CA ILE A 88 -0.20 -10.37 3.64
C ILE A 88 0.09 -10.71 5.12
N LEU A 89 1.30 -11.21 5.41
CA LEU A 89 1.75 -11.64 6.73
C LEU A 89 2.30 -10.46 7.55
#